data_AF-A0A1X7UP80-F1
#
_entry.id   AF-A0A1X7UP80-F1
#
_cell.length_a   1.000
_cell.length_b   1.000
_cell.length_c   1.000
_cell.angle_alpha   90.00
_cell.angle_beta   90.00
_cell.angle_gamma   90.00
#
_symmetry.space_group_name_H-M   'P 1'
#
loop_
_entity.id
_entity.type
_entity.pdbx_description
1 polymer ?
#
loop_
_entity_poly.entity_id
_entity_poly.type
_entity_poly.pdbx_seq_one_letter_code
_entity_poly.pdbx_strand_id
1 'polypeptide(L)'
;MVLHHLQENYIVLGIVWDPKRDVLIMDLRSIAAETNIHNPTKRHVAGVISIVYDPVGIVSPVTIKLKILLQDLHCAMIDWNQELSRELLYKWIGLITEIMKIEPVLIPRCYYKQLSLKTDVQWRLRGFSNASTRAYAAVVYLECCTEEEI
;
A
#
# COMPACT_ATOMS: atom_id res chain seq x y z
N MET A 1 26.21 28.72 -13.16
CA MET A 1 26.79 27.47 -12.59
C MET A 1 25.63 26.66 -12.02
N VAL A 2 25.25 25.62 -12.78
CA VAL A 2 24.33 24.50 -12.51
C VAL A 2 22.96 24.81 -11.91
N LEU A 3 21.96 24.75 -12.80
CA LEU A 3 20.54 24.60 -12.52
C LEU A 3 20.31 23.32 -11.70
N HIS A 4 19.87 23.43 -10.45
CA HIS A 4 19.19 22.33 -9.77
C HIS A 4 17.82 22.17 -10.44
N HIS A 5 17.71 21.20 -11.35
CA HIS A 5 16.43 20.72 -11.85
C HIS A 5 15.60 20.19 -10.67
N LEU A 6 14.70 21.02 -10.15
CA LEU A 6 13.62 20.58 -9.26
C LEU A 6 12.84 19.47 -9.99
N GLN A 7 12.91 18.23 -9.48
CA GLN A 7 11.99 17.18 -9.92
C GLN A 7 10.62 17.50 -9.31
N GLU A 8 9.73 18.08 -10.11
CA GLU A 8 8.32 18.22 -9.73
C GLU A 8 7.66 16.83 -9.75
N ASN A 9 7.47 16.26 -8.56
CA ASN A 9 6.58 15.12 -8.38
C ASN A 9 5.17 15.65 -8.14
N TYR A 10 4.16 14.98 -8.70
CA TYR A 10 2.75 15.36 -8.59
C TYR A 10 2.03 14.37 -7.69
N ILE A 11 0.98 14.78 -6.99
CA ILE A 11 0.10 13.86 -6.25
C ILE A 11 -1.13 13.61 -7.11
N VAL A 12 -1.41 12.34 -7.41
CA VAL A 12 -2.59 11.89 -8.16
C VAL A 12 -3.30 10.83 -7.34
N LEU A 13 -4.55 11.08 -6.97
CA LEU A 13 -5.35 10.19 -6.10
C LEU A 13 -4.63 9.81 -4.79
N GLY A 14 -3.85 10.73 -4.21
CA GLY A 14 -3.09 10.48 -2.98
C GLY A 14 -1.80 9.67 -3.16
N ILE A 15 -1.41 9.35 -4.39
CA ILE A 15 -0.16 8.65 -4.73
C ILE A 15 0.80 9.62 -5.43
N VAL A 16 2.09 9.51 -5.13
CA VAL A 16 3.12 10.32 -5.78
C VAL A 16 3.36 9.80 -7.19
N TRP A 17 3.36 10.69 -8.18
CA TRP A 17 3.68 10.39 -9.57
C TRP A 17 4.93 11.16 -9.99
N ASP A 18 5.92 10.42 -10.49
CA ASP A 18 7.07 10.99 -11.18
C ASP A 18 6.79 11.00 -12.69
N PRO A 19 6.50 12.17 -13.30
CA PRO A 19 6.16 12.26 -14.71
C PRO A 19 7.36 12.03 -15.63
N LYS A 20 8.59 12.24 -15.16
CA LYS A 20 9.79 12.02 -15.97
C LYS A 20 10.05 10.54 -16.18
N ARG A 21 9.90 9.75 -15.11
CA ARG A 21 10.03 8.29 -15.16
C ARG A 21 8.74 7.57 -15.56
N ASP A 22 7.61 8.26 -15.49
CA ASP A 22 6.25 7.70 -15.63
C ASP A 22 5.99 6.56 -14.63
N VAL A 23 6.32 6.81 -13.36
CA VAL A 23 6.26 5.84 -12.26
C VAL A 23 5.36 6.40 -11.15
N LEU A 24 4.40 5.59 -10.70
CA LEU A 24 3.70 5.82 -9.44
C LEU A 24 4.56 5.30 -8.29
N ILE A 25 4.67 6.10 -7.24
CA ILE A 25 5.52 5.85 -6.08
C ILE A 25 4.61 5.81 -4.86
N MET A 26 4.57 4.65 -4.20
CA MET A 26 3.88 4.47 -2.94
C MET A 26 4.91 4.30 -1.83
N ASP A 27 5.16 5.37 -1.08
CA ASP A 27 6.03 5.36 0.09
C ASP A 27 5.18 5.54 1.35
N LEU A 28 5.03 4.48 2.12
CA LEU A 28 4.25 4.49 3.36
C LEU A 28 5.09 4.87 4.58
N ARG A 29 6.42 5.04 4.42
CA ARG A 29 7.33 5.31 5.54
C ARG A 29 7.12 6.69 6.13
N SER A 30 6.80 7.70 5.32
CA SER A 30 6.48 9.05 5.81
C SER A 30 5.26 9.03 6.72
N ILE A 31 4.19 8.34 6.30
CA ILE A 31 2.97 8.15 7.09
C ILE A 31 3.32 7.49 8.43
N ALA A 32 4.12 6.42 8.40
CA ALA A 32 4.52 5.70 9.61
C ALA A 32 5.43 6.52 10.53
N ALA A 33 6.36 7.30 9.99
CA ALA A 33 7.30 8.12 10.75
C ALA A 33 6.61 9.29 11.49
N GLU A 34 5.58 9.89 10.89
CA GLU A 34 4.81 10.99 11.47
C GLU A 34 3.67 10.51 12.39
N THR A 35 3.45 9.19 12.46
CA THR A 35 2.37 8.61 13.25
C THR A 35 2.67 8.62 14.75
N ASN A 36 1.76 9.17 15.55
CA ASN A 36 1.80 9.04 17.00
C ASN A 36 1.62 7.57 17.44
N ILE A 37 2.60 7.04 18.18
CA ILE A 37 2.61 5.68 18.72
C ILE A 37 2.54 5.61 20.25
N HIS A 38 2.59 6.74 20.97
CA HIS A 38 2.64 6.73 22.44
C HIS A 38 1.25 6.56 23.04
N ASN A 39 0.33 7.49 22.72
CA ASN A 39 -1.05 7.48 23.22
C ASN A 39 -2.02 7.81 22.08
N PRO A 40 -2.12 6.96 21.04
CA PRO A 40 -3.05 7.18 19.95
C PRO A 40 -4.49 6.95 20.41
N THR A 41 -5.40 7.81 19.95
CA THR A 41 -6.84 7.59 20.08
C THR A 41 -7.37 6.74 18.93
N LYS A 42 -8.55 6.15 19.08
CA LYS A 42 -9.22 5.45 17.96
C LYS A 42 -9.36 6.35 16.72
N ARG A 43 -9.71 7.63 16.90
CA ARG A 43 -9.81 8.62 15.83
C ARG A 43 -8.48 8.83 15.13
N HIS A 44 -7.39 8.94 15.88
CA HIS A 44 -6.05 9.06 15.31
C HIS A 44 -5.72 7.86 14.44
N VAL A 45 -5.88 6.64 14.97
CA VAL A 45 -5.60 5.41 14.22
C VAL A 45 -6.44 5.31 12.95
N ALA A 46 -7.75 5.54 13.04
CA ALA A 46 -8.65 5.50 11.88
C ALA A 46 -8.27 6.55 10.82
N GLY A 47 -7.86 7.74 11.25
CA GLY A 47 -7.37 8.80 10.37
C GLY A 47 -6.07 8.43 9.67
N VAL A 48 -5.12 7.82 10.36
CA VAL A 48 -3.87 7.34 9.73
C VAL A 48 -4.18 6.23 8.72
N ILE A 49 -5.05 5.29 9.07
CA ILE A 49 -5.45 4.19 8.18
C ILE A 49 -6.11 4.72 6.90
N SER A 50 -6.93 5.78 6.99
CA SER A 50 -7.62 6.34 5.82
C SER A 50 -6.70 7.08 4.85
N ILE A 51 -5.52 7.52 5.29
CA ILE A 51 -4.50 8.11 4.41
C ILE A 51 -3.94 7.04 3.44
N VAL A 52 -3.86 5.78 3.88
CA VAL A 52 -3.36 4.68 3.06
C VAL A 52 -4.42 4.27 2.03
N TYR A 53 -4.44 4.99 0.91
CA TYR A 53 -5.35 4.78 -0.20
C TYR A 53 -4.78 3.79 -1.22
N ASP A 54 -5.44 2.65 -1.40
CA ASP A 54 -5.01 1.57 -2.30
C ASP A 54 -6.19 1.04 -3.14
N PRO A 55 -6.61 1.78 -4.17
CA PRO A 55 -7.82 1.47 -4.94
C PRO A 55 -7.70 0.17 -5.74
N VAL A 56 -6.49 -0.22 -6.12
CA VAL A 56 -6.22 -1.39 -6.97
C VAL A 56 -5.58 -2.57 -6.22
N GLY A 57 -5.29 -2.41 -4.92
CA GLY A 57 -4.81 -3.49 -4.06
C GLY A 57 -3.31 -3.77 -4.11
N ILE A 58 -2.49 -2.81 -4.57
CA ILE A 58 -1.03 -2.96 -4.69
C ILE A 58 -0.38 -3.24 -3.34
N VAL A 59 -0.80 -2.51 -2.31
CA VAL A 59 -0.31 -2.66 -0.93
C VAL A 59 -1.36 -3.38 -0.06
N SER A 60 -2.14 -4.26 -0.68
CA SER A 60 -3.12 -5.09 0.02
C SER A 60 -2.55 -5.86 1.22
N PRO A 61 -1.29 -6.36 1.23
CA PRO A 61 -0.72 -6.99 2.42
C PRO A 61 -0.60 -6.04 3.64
N VAL A 62 -0.50 -4.73 3.40
CA VAL A 62 -0.47 -3.70 4.44
C VAL A 62 -1.89 -3.29 4.81
N THR A 63 -2.71 -2.93 3.82
CA THR A 63 -4.06 -2.40 4.06
C THR A 63 -4.97 -3.44 4.72
N ILE A 64 -4.78 -4.73 4.45
CA ILE A 64 -5.52 -5.80 5.13
C ILE A 64 -5.23 -5.83 6.63
N LYS A 65 -3.95 -5.71 7.04
CA LYS A 65 -3.57 -5.68 8.46
C LYS A 65 -4.10 -4.44 9.16
N LEU A 66 -4.04 -3.28 8.50
CA LEU A 66 -4.62 -2.03 8.99
C LEU A 66 -6.13 -2.15 9.19
N LYS A 67 -6.86 -2.70 8.20
CA LYS A 67 -8.31 -2.92 8.28
C LYS A 67 -8.68 -3.92 9.38
N ILE A 68 -7.87 -4.96 9.56
CA ILE A 68 -8.05 -5.93 10.66
C ILE A 68 -7.91 -5.23 12.02
N LEU A 69 -6.90 -4.36 12.21
CA LEU A 69 -6.79 -3.57 13.45
C LEU A 69 -7.99 -2.64 13.60
N LEU A 70 -8.42 -1.96 12.54
CA LEU A 70 -9.59 -1.10 12.57
C LEU A 70 -10.84 -1.88 13.02
N GLN A 71 -11.03 -3.12 12.55
CA GLN A 71 -12.10 -3.99 13.02
C GLN A 71 -11.95 -4.31 14.52
N ASP A 72 -10.75 -4.63 15.00
CA ASP A 72 -10.51 -4.86 16.44
C ASP A 72 -10.91 -3.65 17.29
N LEU A 73 -10.59 -2.42 16.84
CA LEU A 73 -10.99 -1.18 17.53
C LEU A 73 -12.50 -0.96 17.58
N HIS A 74 -13.22 -1.43 16.56
CA HIS A 74 -14.68 -1.35 16.53
C HIS A 74 -15.29 -2.42 17.44
N CYS A 75 -14.81 -3.66 17.38
CA CYS A 75 -15.29 -4.75 18.23
C CYS A 75 -15.02 -4.51 19.72
N ALA A 76 -13.91 -3.84 20.06
CA ALA A 76 -13.59 -3.44 21.43
C ALA A 76 -14.45 -2.27 21.96
N MET A 77 -15.38 -1.74 21.16
CA MET A 77 -16.26 -0.62 21.52
C MET A 77 -15.54 0.62 22.07
N ILE A 78 -14.31 0.88 21.59
CA ILE A 78 -13.52 2.04 22.01
C ILE A 78 -14.16 3.32 21.44
N ASP A 79 -14.26 4.35 22.26
CA ASP A 79 -14.73 5.68 21.84
C ASP A 79 -13.72 6.41 20.95
N TRP A 80 -14.19 7.30 20.10
CA TRP A 80 -13.33 8.00 19.13
C TRP A 80 -12.13 8.72 19.75
N ASN A 81 -12.32 9.36 20.91
CA ASN A 81 -11.28 10.12 21.60
C ASN A 81 -10.59 9.30 22.71
N GLN A 82 -10.97 8.04 22.89
CA GLN A 82 -10.38 7.17 23.89
C GLN A 82 -9.05 6.60 23.39
N GLU A 83 -8.07 6.55 24.28
CA GLU A 83 -6.77 5.92 24.03
C GLU A 83 -6.90 4.41 23.85
N LEU A 84 -5.98 3.82 23.09
CA LEU A 84 -5.94 2.38 22.88
C LEU A 84 -5.64 1.62 24.19
N SER A 85 -6.31 0.47 24.36
CA SER A 85 -5.89 -0.50 25.38
C SER A 85 -4.48 -1.02 25.08
N ARG A 86 -3.79 -1.51 26.10
CA ARG A 86 -2.41 -2.04 25.98
C ARG A 86 -2.26 -3.04 24.83
N GLU A 87 -3.21 -3.97 24.66
CA GLU A 87 -3.15 -4.97 23.58
C GLU A 87 -3.20 -4.33 22.18
N LEU A 88 -4.14 -3.41 21.98
CA LEU A 88 -4.36 -2.74 20.69
C LEU A 88 -3.23 -1.77 20.38
N LEU A 89 -2.67 -1.14 21.41
CA LEU A 89 -1.47 -0.31 21.30
C LEU A 89 -0.28 -1.12 20.81
N TYR A 90 -0.05 -2.33 21.34
CA TYR A 90 1.04 -3.19 20.84
C TYR A 90 0.84 -3.60 19.38
N LYS A 91 -0.38 -3.95 18.98
CA LYS A 91 -0.70 -4.23 17.57
C LYS A 91 -0.42 -3.01 16.70
N TRP A 92 -0.84 -1.82 17.13
CA TRP A 92 -0.61 -0.57 16.42
C TRP A 92 0.89 -0.28 16.23
N ILE A 93 1.66 -0.32 17.31
CA ILE A 93 3.12 -0.09 17.27
C ILE A 93 3.79 -1.11 16.35
N GLY A 94 3.39 -2.38 16.41
CA GLY A 94 3.89 -3.43 15.54
C GLY A 94 3.66 -3.11 14.07
N LEU A 95 2.43 -2.73 13.70
CA LEU A 95 2.09 -2.38 12.32
C LEU A 95 2.87 -1.16 11.82
N ILE A 96 2.95 -0.09 12.61
CA ILE A 96 3.73 1.10 12.23
C ILE A 96 5.22 0.75 12.06
N THR A 97 5.77 -0.09 12.95
CA THR A 97 7.16 -0.55 12.86
C THR A 97 7.41 -1.41 11.63
N GLU A 98 6.47 -2.27 11.25
CA GLU A 98 6.54 -3.05 10.00
C GLU A 98 6.52 -2.12 8.79
N ILE A 99 5.60 -1.15 8.76
CA ILE A 99 5.44 -0.20 7.64
C ILE A 99 6.71 0.64 7.43
N MET A 100 7.38 1.07 8.51
CA MET A 100 8.65 1.80 8.41
C MET A 100 9.76 1.02 7.70
N LYS A 101 9.68 -0.31 7.66
CA LYS A 101 10.68 -1.19 7.02
C LYS A 101 10.35 -1.51 5.56
N ILE A 102 9.18 -1.10 5.07
CA ILE A 102 8.75 -1.36 3.70
C ILE A 102 9.43 -0.34 2.78
N GLU A 103 10.19 -0.83 1.81
CA GLU A 103 10.74 0.02 0.76
C GLU A 103 9.62 0.58 -0.14
N PRO A 104 9.81 1.78 -0.73
CA PRO A 104 8.83 2.37 -1.62
C PRO A 104 8.47 1.43 -2.76
N VAL A 105 7.17 1.27 -3.00
CA VAL A 105 6.69 0.50 -4.15
C VAL A 105 6.69 1.40 -5.37
N LEU A 106 7.45 1.00 -6.39
CA LEU A 106 7.58 1.72 -7.66
C LEU A 106 6.80 0.98 -8.75
N ILE A 107 5.86 1.67 -9.39
CA ILE A 107 4.94 1.08 -10.36
C ILE A 107 5.05 1.87 -11.67
N PRO A 108 5.71 1.32 -12.69
CA PRO A 108 5.67 1.89 -14.04
C PRO A 108 4.23 1.95 -14.54
N ARG A 109 3.78 3.11 -15.03
CA ARG A 109 2.43 3.25 -15.61
C ARG A 109 2.32 2.62 -16.99
N CYS A 110 3.41 2.65 -17.77
CA CYS A 110 3.45 2.06 -19.10
C CYS A 110 3.96 0.60 -19.04
N TYR A 111 3.04 -0.36 -19.04
CA TYR A 111 3.35 -1.79 -19.06
C TYR A 111 3.87 -2.29 -20.42
N TYR A 112 3.58 -1.57 -21.51
CA TYR A 112 3.84 -2.02 -22.89
C TYR A 112 5.24 -1.73 -23.41
N LYS A 113 6.00 -0.78 -22.81
CA LYS A 113 7.34 -0.40 -23.30
C LYS A 113 8.32 -1.59 -23.37
N GLN A 114 8.16 -2.57 -22.48
CA GLN A 114 9.01 -3.77 -22.43
C GLN A 114 8.55 -4.87 -23.41
N LEU A 115 7.30 -4.78 -23.88
CA LEU A 115 6.64 -5.81 -24.68
C LEU A 115 6.73 -5.56 -26.18
N SER A 116 6.92 -4.30 -26.59
CA SER A 116 7.06 -3.87 -27.98
C SER A 116 8.27 -4.47 -28.74
N LEU A 117 9.10 -5.29 -28.07
CA LEU A 117 10.25 -5.98 -28.67
C LEU A 117 9.98 -7.45 -29.01
N LYS A 118 8.85 -8.04 -28.61
CA LYS A 118 8.54 -9.46 -28.84
C LYS A 118 7.30 -9.61 -29.72
N THR A 119 7.42 -10.40 -30.78
CA THR A 119 6.37 -10.58 -31.81
C THR A 119 5.32 -11.63 -31.42
N ASP A 120 5.68 -12.58 -30.55
CA ASP A 120 4.81 -13.68 -30.12
C ASP A 120 4.58 -13.61 -28.61
N VAL A 121 3.59 -12.82 -28.22
CA VAL A 121 3.17 -12.64 -26.82
C VAL A 121 1.80 -13.26 -26.62
N GLN A 122 1.70 -14.21 -25.70
CA GLN A 122 0.42 -14.71 -25.22
C GLN A 122 0.08 -14.08 -23.87
N TRP A 123 -1.21 -13.78 -23.68
CA TRP A 123 -1.72 -13.18 -22.45
C TRP A 123 -2.58 -14.18 -21.70
N ARG A 124 -2.31 -14.34 -20.40
CA ARG A 124 -3.14 -15.15 -19.51
C ARG A 124 -3.69 -14.29 -18.39
N LEU A 125 -4.98 -14.42 -18.12
CA LEU A 125 -5.58 -13.84 -16.93
C LEU A 125 -5.47 -14.87 -15.80
N ARG A 126 -4.76 -14.53 -14.72
CA ARG A 126 -4.67 -15.39 -13.54
C ARG A 126 -5.38 -14.76 -12.35
N GLY A 127 -6.20 -15.56 -11.68
CA GLY A 127 -6.88 -15.19 -10.44
C GLY A 127 -6.38 -16.03 -9.28
N PHE A 128 -6.13 -15.38 -8.15
CA PHE A 128 -5.79 -16.03 -6.88
C PHE A 128 -6.75 -15.53 -5.82
N SER A 129 -7.11 -16.41 -4.89
CA SER A 129 -7.90 -16.05 -3.72
C SER A 129 -7.37 -16.77 -2.50
N ASN A 130 -7.38 -16.09 -1.37
CA ASN A 130 -7.11 -16.68 -0.07
C ASN A 130 -8.14 -16.19 0.95
N ALA A 131 -8.48 -17.07 1.88
CA ALA A 131 -9.49 -16.84 2.90
C ALA A 131 -8.95 -17.27 4.25
N SER A 132 -9.17 -16.44 5.25
CA SER A 132 -8.91 -16.76 6.66
C SER A 132 -10.09 -16.33 7.50
N THR A 133 -10.10 -16.71 8.78
CA THR A 133 -11.12 -16.26 9.74
C THR A 133 -11.15 -14.74 9.93
N ARG A 134 -10.05 -14.05 9.60
CA ARG A 134 -9.88 -12.60 9.85
C ARG A 134 -10.05 -11.76 8.60
N ALA A 135 -9.76 -12.31 7.42
CA ALA A 135 -9.87 -11.58 6.18
C ALA A 135 -9.91 -12.50 4.95
N TYR A 136 -10.49 -11.96 3.88
CA TYR A 136 -10.54 -12.54 2.55
C TYR A 136 -9.80 -11.62 1.59
N ALA A 137 -9.04 -12.19 0.67
CA ALA A 137 -8.35 -11.45 -0.37
C ALA A 137 -8.45 -12.20 -1.70
N ALA A 138 -8.63 -11.46 -2.78
CA ALA A 138 -8.55 -11.97 -4.13
C ALA A 138 -7.78 -10.98 -4.99
N VAL A 139 -7.00 -11.48 -5.93
CA VAL A 139 -6.24 -10.69 -6.90
C VAL A 139 -6.38 -11.31 -8.27
N VAL A 140 -6.50 -10.46 -9.28
CA VAL A 140 -6.46 -10.86 -10.68
C VAL A 140 -5.34 -10.06 -11.33
N TYR A 141 -4.45 -10.75 -12.02
CA TYR A 141 -3.40 -10.11 -12.81
C TYR A 141 -3.33 -10.67 -14.22
N LEU A 142 -2.85 -9.82 -15.13
CA LEU A 142 -2.56 -10.19 -16.49
C LEU A 142 -1.10 -10.62 -16.56
N GLU A 143 -0.87 -11.87 -16.97
CA GLU A 143 0.45 -12.43 -17.18
C GLU A 143 0.79 -12.40 -18.67
N CYS A 144 1.94 -11.82 -19.00
CA CYS A 144 2.54 -11.90 -20.32
C CYS A 144 3.44 -13.13 -20.39
N CYS A 145 3.16 -14.04 -21.32
CA CYS A 145 3.99 -15.21 -21.60
C CYS A 145 4.70 -15.03 -22.95
N THR A 146 6.01 -15.27 -22.96
CA THR A 146 6.84 -15.26 -24.16
C THR A 146 7.38 -16.67 -24.36
N GLU A 147 7.48 -17.17 -25.59
CA GLU A 147 7.77 -18.59 -25.93
C GLU A 147 9.18 -19.12 -25.56
N GLU A 148 9.86 -18.58 -24.53
CA GLU A 148 11.26 -18.95 -24.19
C GLU A 148 11.47 -19.68 -22.85
N GLU A 149 10.43 -20.19 -22.19
CA GLU A 149 10.64 -21.04 -21.00
C GLU A 149 9.78 -22.32 -21.05
N ILE A 150 10.34 -23.37 -21.69
CA ILE A 150 10.15 -24.79 -21.33
C ILE A 150 11.51 -25.33 -20.92
#